data_AF-A0A1G0DSY4-F1
#
_entry.id   AF-A0A1G0DSY4-F1
#
_cell.length_a   1.000
_cell.length_b   1.000
_cell.length_c   1.000
_cell.angle_alpha   90.00
_cell.angle_beta   90.00
_cell.angle_gamma   90.00
#
_symmetry.space_group_name_H-M   'P 1'
#
loop_
_entity.id
_entity.type
_entity.pdbx_description
1 polymer ?
#
loop_
_entity_poly.entity_id
_entity_poly.type
_entity_poly.pdbx_seq_one_letter_code
_entity_poly.pdbx_strand_id
1 'polypeptide(L)'
;MKQPIVDRFALNISRVKNLVAIYQSTLAGTGQGRRSHQKTDVLRAAVVLLHASVEDVLRSLAYWKLPNAATGVLDQFPLVGNGPAMKFSLGALAAHRGKTVDDVLKASVDSYLDRSNYNNTVEVSSFLTQMGLNVAAVNHTYPLLEDLMKRRHQIVHRADRDEAGGQGNHKVRSVSPAAVNNWIANVEAFVIAVLVQV
;
A
#
# COMPACT_ATOMS: atom_id res chain seq x y z
N MET A 1 -9.60 12.73 -11.17
CA MET A 1 -8.84 11.59 -10.62
C MET A 1 -8.77 11.57 -9.10
N LYS A 2 -8.51 12.70 -8.43
CA LYS A 2 -8.47 12.78 -6.95
C LYS A 2 -9.71 12.24 -6.24
N GLN A 3 -10.91 12.71 -6.61
CA GLN A 3 -12.15 12.34 -5.90
C GLN A 3 -12.41 10.82 -5.89
N PRO A 4 -12.34 10.09 -7.03
CA PRO A 4 -12.44 8.63 -7.01
C PRO A 4 -11.43 7.92 -6.08
N ILE A 5 -10.22 8.45 -5.93
CA ILE A 5 -9.20 7.89 -5.01
C ILE A 5 -9.62 8.11 -3.55
N VAL A 6 -10.10 9.32 -3.24
CA VAL A 6 -10.64 9.67 -1.91
C VAL A 6 -11.81 8.75 -1.55
N ASP A 7 -12.76 8.55 -2.47
CA ASP A 7 -13.95 7.76 -2.23
C ASP A 7 -13.62 6.27 -1.99
N ARG A 8 -12.72 5.70 -2.81
CA ARG A 8 -12.23 4.33 -2.61
C ARG A 8 -11.49 4.16 -1.28
N PHE A 9 -10.64 5.13 -0.93
CA PHE A 9 -9.94 5.10 0.34
C PHE A 9 -10.92 5.13 1.52
N ALA A 10 -11.89 6.05 1.51
CA ALA A 10 -12.91 6.16 2.56
C ALA A 10 -13.73 4.87 2.70
N LEU A 11 -14.14 4.28 1.57
CA LEU A 11 -14.83 2.99 1.55
C LEU A 11 -13.97 1.89 2.17
N ASN A 12 -12.70 1.78 1.78
CA ASN A 12 -11.81 0.75 2.29
C ASN A 12 -11.53 0.92 3.79
N ILE A 13 -11.34 2.15 4.27
CA ILE A 13 -11.19 2.42 5.71
C ILE A 13 -12.45 2.06 6.49
N SER A 14 -13.64 2.37 5.96
CA SER A 14 -14.91 1.93 6.56
C SER A 14 -14.97 0.40 6.70
N ARG A 15 -14.54 -0.34 5.66
CA ARG A 15 -14.45 -1.81 5.70
C ARG A 15 -13.46 -2.31 6.76
N VAL A 16 -12.30 -1.67 6.90
CA VAL A 16 -11.32 -2.01 7.94
C VAL A 16 -11.91 -1.76 9.34
N LYS A 17 -12.51 -0.58 9.57
CA LYS A 17 -13.17 -0.24 10.84
C LYS A 17 -14.30 -1.22 11.17
N ASN A 18 -15.05 -1.68 10.17
CA ASN A 18 -16.08 -2.71 10.36
C ASN A 18 -15.49 -4.04 10.83
N LEU A 19 -14.34 -4.49 10.31
CA LEU A 19 -13.67 -5.71 10.78
C LEU A 19 -13.23 -5.58 12.26
N VAL A 20 -12.74 -4.41 12.66
CA VAL A 20 -12.43 -4.13 14.07
C VAL A 20 -13.70 -4.14 14.93
N ALA A 21 -14.79 -3.54 14.45
CA ALA A 21 -16.07 -3.52 15.16
C ALA A 21 -16.62 -4.94 15.36
N ILE A 22 -16.59 -5.80 14.32
CA ILE A 22 -16.99 -7.22 14.40
C ILE A 22 -16.18 -7.96 15.47
N TYR A 23 -14.87 -7.70 15.56
CA TYR A 23 -14.07 -8.27 16.63
C TYR A 23 -14.60 -7.83 17.99
N GLN A 24 -14.79 -6.53 18.19
CA GLN A 24 -15.16 -5.95 19.48
C GLN A 24 -16.55 -6.38 19.94
N SER A 25 -17.53 -6.43 19.04
CA SER A 25 -18.92 -6.75 19.38
C SER A 25 -19.19 -8.24 19.50
N THR A 26 -18.54 -9.08 18.67
CA THR A 26 -18.94 -10.49 18.52
C THR A 26 -17.87 -11.47 18.98
N LEU A 27 -16.59 -11.17 18.77
CA LEU A 27 -15.51 -12.15 18.99
C LEU A 27 -14.74 -11.91 20.28
N ALA A 28 -14.70 -10.66 20.76
CA ALA A 28 -13.97 -10.26 21.95
C ALA A 28 -14.46 -11.01 23.19
N GLY A 29 -15.76 -11.27 23.33
CA GLY A 29 -16.33 -11.99 24.48
C GLY A 29 -16.09 -11.30 25.83
N THR A 30 -16.60 -11.89 26.91
CA THR A 30 -16.46 -11.37 28.29
C THR A 30 -15.28 -12.05 29.00
N GLY A 31 -14.48 -11.28 29.74
CA GLY A 31 -13.34 -11.79 30.53
C GLY A 31 -11.98 -11.22 30.13
N GLN A 32 -11.01 -11.29 31.04
CA GLN A 32 -9.65 -10.80 30.83
C GLN A 32 -8.78 -11.85 30.12
N GLY A 33 -7.72 -11.40 29.44
CA GLY A 33 -6.72 -12.27 28.81
C GLY A 33 -6.76 -12.34 27.29
N ARG A 34 -5.72 -12.96 26.73
CA ARG A 34 -5.49 -13.05 25.27
C ARG A 34 -6.53 -13.96 24.60
N ARG A 35 -7.09 -13.51 23.49
CA ARG A 35 -8.02 -14.32 22.67
C ARG A 35 -7.27 -15.27 21.74
N SER A 36 -7.91 -16.38 21.40
CA SER A 36 -7.37 -17.36 20.45
C SER A 36 -7.11 -16.72 19.08
N HIS A 37 -6.22 -17.33 18.30
CA HIS A 37 -5.91 -16.84 16.95
C HIS A 37 -7.16 -16.81 16.06
N GLN A 38 -8.01 -17.84 16.11
CA GLN A 38 -9.31 -17.91 15.40
C GLN A 38 -10.18 -16.66 15.61
N LYS A 39 -10.25 -16.16 16.84
CA LYS A 39 -11.01 -14.94 17.15
C LYS A 39 -10.31 -13.67 16.68
N THR A 40 -8.98 -13.66 16.67
CA THR A 40 -8.17 -12.48 16.31
C THR A 40 -7.83 -12.42 14.81
N ASP A 41 -8.14 -13.45 14.02
CA ASP A 41 -7.89 -13.48 12.58
C ASP A 41 -8.67 -12.41 11.80
N VAL A 42 -9.84 -12.00 12.30
CA VAL A 42 -10.56 -10.84 11.75
C VAL A 42 -9.72 -9.55 11.83
N LEU A 43 -8.90 -9.40 12.88
CA LEU A 43 -7.99 -8.26 13.02
C LEU A 43 -6.78 -8.39 12.08
N ARG A 44 -6.32 -9.62 11.79
CA ARG A 44 -5.29 -9.86 10.76
C ARG A 44 -5.81 -9.52 9.37
N ALA A 45 -7.06 -9.89 9.06
CA ALA A 45 -7.73 -9.49 7.84
C ALA A 45 -7.86 -7.96 7.75
N ALA A 46 -8.17 -7.29 8.87
CA ALA A 46 -8.20 -5.83 8.94
C ALA A 46 -6.83 -5.20 8.61
N VAL A 47 -5.74 -5.75 9.14
CA VAL A 47 -4.36 -5.31 8.84
C VAL A 47 -4.03 -5.46 7.35
N VAL A 48 -4.34 -6.61 6.75
CA VAL A 48 -4.07 -6.86 5.32
C VAL A 48 -4.87 -5.90 4.44
N LEU A 49 -6.16 -5.70 4.74
CA LEU A 49 -7.01 -4.77 4.00
C LEU A 49 -6.56 -3.32 4.18
N LEU A 50 -6.14 -2.92 5.39
CA LEU A 50 -5.62 -1.58 5.65
C LEU A 50 -4.39 -1.28 4.82
N HIS A 51 -3.44 -2.22 4.76
CA HIS A 51 -2.27 -2.06 3.92
C HIS A 51 -2.63 -2.01 2.42
N ALA A 52 -3.52 -2.89 1.95
CA ALA A 52 -4.00 -2.85 0.56
C ALA A 52 -4.69 -1.50 0.22
N SER A 53 -5.30 -0.85 1.20
CA SER A 53 -5.90 0.49 1.04
C SER A 53 -4.85 1.56 0.78
N VAL A 54 -3.67 1.47 1.43
CA VAL A 54 -2.53 2.36 1.17
C VAL A 54 -1.98 2.11 -0.24
N GLU A 55 -1.79 0.84 -0.61
CA GLU A 55 -1.30 0.49 -1.95
C GLU A 55 -2.25 0.96 -3.05
N ASP A 56 -3.57 0.85 -2.88
CA ASP A 56 -4.56 1.35 -3.85
C ASP A 56 -4.42 2.86 -4.07
N VAL A 57 -4.26 3.64 -2.99
CA VAL A 57 -4.04 5.10 -3.09
C VAL A 57 -2.74 5.40 -3.83
N LEU A 58 -1.61 4.83 -3.39
CA LEU A 58 -0.30 5.09 -3.98
C LEU A 58 -0.27 4.69 -5.46
N ARG A 59 -0.80 3.52 -5.79
CA ARG A 59 -0.90 3.02 -7.16
C ARG A 59 -1.81 3.89 -8.02
N SER A 60 -2.95 4.33 -7.50
CA SER A 60 -3.86 5.22 -8.22
C SER A 60 -3.25 6.59 -8.49
N LEU A 61 -2.48 7.13 -7.53
CA LEU A 61 -1.73 8.37 -7.72
C LEU A 61 -0.63 8.19 -8.76
N ALA A 62 0.09 7.07 -8.70
CA ALA A 62 1.15 6.74 -9.65
C ALA A 62 0.61 6.66 -11.08
N TYR A 63 -0.47 5.93 -11.33
CA TYR A 63 -1.13 5.86 -12.65
C TYR A 63 -1.62 7.23 -13.15
N TRP A 64 -1.96 8.15 -12.23
CA TRP A 64 -2.44 9.49 -12.59
C TRP A 64 -1.30 10.47 -12.88
N LYS A 65 -0.26 10.48 -12.04
CA LYS A 65 0.77 11.53 -12.04
C LYS A 65 2.01 11.15 -12.84
N LEU A 66 2.48 9.89 -12.75
CA LEU A 66 3.75 9.48 -13.36
C LEU A 66 3.78 9.54 -14.90
N PRO A 67 2.69 9.28 -15.64
CA PRO A 67 2.71 9.45 -17.10
C PRO A 67 3.06 10.88 -17.55
N ASN A 68 2.85 11.87 -16.69
CA ASN A 68 3.10 13.29 -16.95
C ASN A 68 4.30 13.82 -16.13
N ALA A 69 5.13 12.95 -15.58
CA ALA A 69 6.28 13.36 -14.78
C ALA A 69 7.37 14.02 -15.65
N ALA A 70 8.31 14.72 -15.00
CA ALA A 70 9.45 15.30 -15.69
C ALA A 70 10.31 14.23 -16.37
N THR A 71 11.04 14.61 -17.43
CA THR A 71 11.85 13.69 -18.25
C THR A 71 12.76 12.78 -17.41
N GLY A 72 13.48 13.31 -16.42
CA GLY A 72 14.38 12.50 -15.57
C GLY A 72 13.67 11.45 -14.69
N VAL A 73 12.36 11.60 -14.46
CA VAL A 73 11.52 10.57 -13.83
C VAL A 73 11.08 9.56 -14.88
N LEU A 74 10.62 10.01 -16.06
CA LEU A 74 10.22 9.14 -17.16
C LEU A 74 11.36 8.22 -17.65
N ASP A 75 12.60 8.70 -17.56
CA ASP A 75 13.82 7.93 -17.87
C ASP A 75 14.02 6.69 -16.98
N GLN A 76 13.21 6.52 -15.92
CA GLN A 76 13.22 5.36 -15.02
C GLN A 76 12.24 4.26 -15.43
N PHE A 77 11.42 4.48 -16.47
CA PHE A 77 10.43 3.51 -16.95
C PHE A 77 10.87 2.93 -18.31
N PRO A 78 10.89 1.59 -18.46
CA PRO A 78 11.19 0.97 -19.75
C PRO A 78 10.03 1.16 -20.72
N LEU A 79 10.33 1.18 -22.02
CA LEU A 79 9.30 1.17 -23.07
C LEU A 79 8.42 -0.10 -22.95
N VAL A 80 7.10 0.07 -22.92
CA VAL A 80 6.15 -1.06 -22.86
C VAL A 80 6.42 -2.07 -23.98
N GLY A 81 6.43 -3.35 -23.60
CA GLY A 81 6.69 -4.48 -24.52
C GLY A 81 8.16 -4.74 -24.85
N ASN A 82 9.10 -3.88 -24.39
CA ASN A 82 10.53 -4.03 -24.68
C ASN A 82 11.32 -4.72 -23.56
N GLY A 83 10.63 -5.41 -22.63
CA GLY A 83 11.25 -6.02 -21.46
C GLY A 83 11.78 -4.99 -20.46
N PRO A 84 12.72 -5.37 -19.57
CA PRO A 84 13.27 -4.47 -18.55
C PRO A 84 14.35 -3.50 -19.08
N ALA A 85 14.61 -3.49 -20.39
CA ALA A 85 15.66 -2.67 -20.98
C ALA A 85 15.28 -1.18 -20.99
N MET A 86 16.11 -0.35 -20.34
CA MET A 86 15.91 1.09 -20.25
C MET A 86 16.21 1.83 -21.56
N LYS A 87 17.10 1.30 -22.39
CA LYS A 87 17.41 1.84 -23.72
C LYS A 87 16.67 1.03 -24.78
N PHE A 88 16.14 1.71 -25.79
CA PHE A 88 15.48 1.09 -26.94
C PHE A 88 15.95 1.73 -28.26
N SER A 89 15.89 0.98 -29.35
CA SER A 89 16.13 1.51 -30.69
C SER A 89 14.83 2.08 -31.26
N LEU A 90 14.92 3.03 -32.21
CA LEU A 90 13.74 3.62 -32.84
C LEU A 90 12.78 2.57 -33.45
N GLY A 91 13.33 1.46 -33.96
CA GLY A 91 12.55 0.34 -34.48
C GLY A 91 11.58 -0.29 -33.47
N ALA A 92 11.88 -0.23 -32.17
CA ALA A 92 11.00 -0.72 -31.11
C ALA A 92 9.66 0.04 -31.05
N LEU A 93 9.62 1.30 -31.52
CA LEU A 93 8.38 2.09 -31.60
C LEU A 93 7.44 1.60 -32.71
N ALA A 94 7.87 0.73 -33.62
CA ALA A 94 7.03 0.22 -34.69
C ALA A 94 5.81 -0.55 -34.15
N ALA A 95 5.93 -1.20 -32.98
CA ALA A 95 4.82 -1.87 -32.29
C ALA A 95 3.76 -0.92 -31.72
N HIS A 96 4.04 0.39 -31.72
CA HIS A 96 3.18 1.44 -31.17
C HIS A 96 2.68 2.42 -32.22
N ARG A 97 2.74 2.06 -33.52
CA ARG A 97 2.23 2.89 -34.63
C ARG A 97 0.76 3.27 -34.40
N GLY A 98 0.42 4.51 -34.71
CA GLY A 98 -0.94 5.04 -34.57
C GLY A 98 -1.31 5.52 -33.16
N LYS A 99 -0.43 5.31 -32.17
CA LYS A 99 -0.58 5.89 -30.82
C LYS A 99 0.06 7.27 -30.75
N THR A 100 -0.44 8.11 -29.85
CA THR A 100 0.24 9.36 -29.49
C THR A 100 1.46 9.06 -28.61
N VAL A 101 2.37 10.02 -28.45
CA VAL A 101 3.49 9.90 -27.51
C VAL A 101 2.97 9.69 -26.08
N ASP A 102 1.93 10.44 -25.69
CA ASP A 102 1.32 10.35 -24.36
C ASP A 102 0.74 8.97 -24.07
N ASP A 103 0.10 8.34 -25.08
CA ASP A 103 -0.42 6.97 -24.94
C ASP A 103 0.71 5.96 -24.70
N VAL A 104 1.87 6.14 -25.36
CA VAL A 104 3.03 5.25 -25.20
C VAL A 104 3.70 5.46 -23.84
N LEU A 105 3.83 6.71 -23.39
CA LEU A 105 4.33 7.03 -22.05
C LEU A 105 3.43 6.43 -20.98
N LYS A 106 2.12 6.64 -21.09
CA LYS A 106 1.13 6.07 -20.19
C LYS A 106 1.21 4.55 -20.16
N ALA A 107 1.21 3.88 -21.31
CA ALA A 107 1.28 2.43 -21.36
C ALA A 107 2.59 1.87 -20.76
N SER A 108 3.71 2.59 -20.92
CA SER A 108 5.01 2.23 -20.35
C SER A 108 5.02 2.33 -18.83
N VAL A 109 4.53 3.46 -18.30
CA VAL A 109 4.36 3.65 -16.86
C VAL A 109 3.37 2.64 -16.28
N ASP A 110 2.21 2.47 -16.89
CA ASP A 110 1.17 1.55 -16.41
C ASP A 110 1.71 0.11 -16.32
N SER A 111 2.38 -0.37 -17.37
CA SER A 111 2.98 -1.70 -17.41
C SER A 111 4.08 -1.92 -16.35
N TYR A 112 4.82 -0.87 -16.00
CA TYR A 112 5.82 -0.93 -14.93
C TYR A 112 5.14 -0.99 -13.56
N LEU A 113 4.11 -0.17 -13.34
CA LEU A 113 3.38 -0.11 -12.08
C LEU A 113 2.67 -1.42 -11.76
N ASP A 114 2.16 -2.16 -12.74
CA ASP A 114 1.54 -3.49 -12.54
C ASP A 114 2.44 -4.49 -11.80
N ARG A 115 3.76 -4.32 -11.90
CA ARG A 115 4.76 -5.18 -11.23
C ARG A 115 5.36 -4.54 -9.97
N SER A 116 5.02 -3.29 -9.70
CA SER A 116 5.52 -2.52 -8.56
C SER A 116 4.78 -2.90 -7.27
N ASN A 117 5.50 -2.89 -6.16
CA ASN A 117 4.98 -3.13 -4.81
C ASN A 117 5.36 -1.97 -3.89
N TYR A 118 4.66 -1.82 -2.76
CA TYR A 118 4.90 -0.76 -1.78
C TYR A 118 5.10 -1.41 -0.40
N ASN A 119 6.21 -2.10 -0.23
CA ASN A 119 6.44 -2.99 0.91
C ASN A 119 7.17 -2.32 2.07
N ASN A 120 7.78 -1.16 1.86
CA ASN A 120 8.48 -0.40 2.89
C ASN A 120 8.41 1.10 2.62
N THR A 121 8.76 1.88 3.64
CA THR A 121 8.70 3.35 3.60
C THR A 121 9.73 3.99 2.68
N VAL A 122 10.82 3.29 2.33
CA VAL A 122 11.81 3.77 1.35
C VAL A 122 11.21 3.77 -0.06
N GLU A 123 10.55 2.68 -0.45
CA GLU A 123 9.81 2.59 -1.71
C GLU A 123 8.70 3.64 -1.78
N VAL A 124 7.91 3.78 -0.71
CA VAL A 124 6.87 4.82 -0.62
C VAL A 124 7.48 6.22 -0.82
N SER A 125 8.57 6.53 -0.12
CA SER A 125 9.26 7.82 -0.26
C SER A 125 9.75 8.08 -1.68
N SER A 126 10.31 7.05 -2.33
CA SER A 126 10.77 7.13 -3.72
C SER A 126 9.61 7.47 -4.66
N PHE A 127 8.49 6.74 -4.55
CA PHE A 127 7.30 6.98 -5.37
C PHE A 127 6.70 8.37 -5.15
N LEU A 128 6.59 8.81 -3.89
CA LEU A 128 6.11 10.17 -3.59
C LEU A 128 7.02 11.23 -4.24
N THR A 129 8.33 11.05 -4.18
CA THR A 129 9.31 11.95 -4.80
C THR A 129 9.21 11.96 -6.33
N GLN A 130 9.06 10.79 -6.96
CA GLN A 130 8.88 10.69 -8.42
C GLN A 130 7.61 11.40 -8.90
N MET A 131 6.55 11.39 -8.08
CA MET A 131 5.32 12.15 -8.33
C MET A 131 5.42 13.64 -7.99
N GLY A 132 6.60 14.13 -7.54
CA GLY A 132 6.83 15.52 -7.16
C GLY A 132 6.24 15.92 -5.81
N LEU A 133 5.95 14.95 -4.93
CA LEU A 133 5.33 15.19 -3.63
C LEU A 133 6.39 15.38 -2.53
N ASN A 134 6.09 16.25 -1.57
CA ASN A 134 6.94 16.57 -0.45
C ASN A 134 6.89 15.47 0.63
N VAL A 135 7.92 14.63 0.66
CA VAL A 135 8.10 13.56 1.64
C VAL A 135 8.18 14.09 3.09
N ALA A 136 8.72 15.29 3.31
CA ALA A 136 8.84 15.85 4.65
C ALA A 136 7.48 16.11 5.31
N ALA A 137 6.41 16.27 4.52
CA ALA A 137 5.06 16.43 5.04
C ALA A 137 4.48 15.15 5.66
N VAL A 138 5.07 13.97 5.35
CA VAL A 138 4.48 12.67 5.69
C VAL A 138 5.42 11.73 6.43
N ASN A 139 6.73 11.99 6.41
CA ASN A 139 7.75 11.10 6.99
C ASN A 139 7.54 10.79 8.50
N HIS A 140 6.85 11.66 9.24
CA HIS A 140 6.50 11.43 10.64
C HIS A 140 5.57 10.21 10.84
N THR A 141 4.82 9.79 9.81
CA THR A 141 3.95 8.60 9.86
C THR A 141 4.70 7.30 9.54
N TYR A 142 5.93 7.39 9.03
CA TYR A 142 6.70 6.24 8.54
C TYR A 142 6.97 5.17 9.60
N PRO A 143 7.30 5.48 10.86
CA PRO A 143 7.55 4.44 11.85
C PRO A 143 6.37 3.46 12.02
N LEU A 144 5.14 3.99 12.12
CA LEU A 144 3.93 3.16 12.25
C LEU A 144 3.49 2.54 10.91
N LEU A 145 3.75 3.20 9.78
CA LEU A 145 3.46 2.65 8.45
C LEU A 145 4.38 1.46 8.13
N GLU A 146 5.66 1.56 8.47
CA GLU A 146 6.66 0.50 8.33
C GLU A 146 6.31 -0.70 9.23
N ASP A 147 5.87 -0.45 10.46
CA ASP A 147 5.39 -1.49 11.37
C ASP A 147 4.15 -2.22 10.80
N LEU A 148 3.18 -1.48 10.26
CA LEU A 148 2.03 -2.05 9.56
C LEU A 148 2.46 -2.93 8.37
N MET A 149 3.42 -2.46 7.56
CA MET A 149 3.94 -3.21 6.39
C MET A 149 4.64 -4.50 6.81
N LYS A 150 5.49 -4.44 7.84
CA LYS A 150 6.13 -5.63 8.43
C LYS A 150 5.10 -6.60 8.97
N ARG A 151 4.06 -6.09 9.65
CA ARG A 151 2.95 -6.90 10.17
C ARG A 151 2.21 -7.60 9.03
N ARG A 152 1.88 -6.89 7.95
CA ARG A 152 1.25 -7.46 6.74
C ARG A 152 2.13 -8.55 6.14
N HIS A 153 3.43 -8.31 6.01
CA HIS A 153 4.37 -9.29 5.46
C HIS A 153 4.37 -10.59 6.28
N GLN A 154 4.40 -10.47 7.61
CA GLN A 154 4.35 -11.62 8.52
C GLN A 154 3.03 -12.40 8.38
N ILE A 155 1.89 -11.71 8.30
CA ILE A 155 0.58 -12.34 8.13
C ILE A 155 0.51 -13.09 6.80
N VAL A 156 0.83 -12.43 5.69
CA VAL A 156 0.61 -12.95 4.33
C VAL A 156 1.66 -14.00 3.94
N HIS A 157 2.95 -13.80 4.26
CA HIS A 157 4.01 -14.69 3.79
C HIS A 157 4.45 -15.73 4.82
N ARG A 158 4.15 -15.52 6.09
CA ARG A 158 4.57 -16.43 7.17
C ARG A 158 3.40 -17.00 7.97
N ALA A 159 2.15 -16.77 7.53
CA ALA A 159 0.92 -17.17 8.23
C ALA A 159 0.87 -16.66 9.68
N ASP A 160 1.47 -15.50 9.91
CA ASP A 160 1.62 -14.87 11.21
C ASP A 160 2.28 -15.72 12.31
N ARG A 161 3.07 -16.72 11.90
CA ARG A 161 3.71 -17.67 12.82
C ARG A 161 4.70 -16.99 13.76
N ASP A 162 4.75 -17.48 15.00
CA ASP A 162 5.70 -17.07 16.02
C ASP A 162 6.59 -18.25 16.39
N GLU A 163 7.78 -18.31 15.78
CA GLU A 163 8.70 -19.45 15.91
C GLU A 163 9.43 -19.48 17.26
N ALA A 164 9.50 -18.35 17.95
CA ALA A 164 10.16 -18.24 19.25
C ALA A 164 9.35 -18.84 20.41
N GLY A 165 8.08 -19.21 20.18
CA GLY A 165 7.23 -19.84 21.19
C GLY A 165 7.17 -19.03 22.49
N GLY A 166 6.48 -17.89 22.49
CA GLY A 166 6.28 -17.11 23.72
C GLY A 166 5.62 -17.92 24.85
N GLN A 167 5.60 -17.37 26.07
CA GLN A 167 4.92 -17.99 27.22
C GLN A 167 3.52 -18.50 26.82
N GLY A 168 3.30 -19.81 26.98
CA GLY A 168 2.04 -20.48 26.63
C GLY A 168 2.00 -21.23 25.29
N ASN A 169 3.15 -21.47 24.61
CA ASN A 169 3.23 -22.24 23.35
C ASN A 169 2.34 -21.68 22.21
N HIS A 170 2.10 -20.37 22.20
CA HIS A 170 1.31 -19.74 21.16
C HIS A 170 2.11 -19.62 19.87
N LYS A 171 1.68 -20.33 18.82
CA LYS A 171 2.35 -20.38 17.51
C LYS A 171 2.06 -19.19 16.58
N VAL A 172 1.29 -18.20 17.03
CA VAL A 172 0.83 -17.05 16.22
C VAL A 172 1.02 -15.78 17.03
N ARG A 173 1.50 -14.70 16.41
CA ARG A 173 1.73 -13.41 17.10
C ARG A 173 0.43 -12.72 17.53
N SER A 174 0.46 -11.95 18.61
CA SER A 174 -0.71 -11.22 19.10
C SER A 174 -1.04 -10.01 18.23
N VAL A 175 -2.34 -9.73 18.08
CA VAL A 175 -2.85 -8.48 17.51
C VAL A 175 -4.01 -8.01 18.36
N SER A 176 -4.05 -6.72 18.68
CA SER A 176 -5.10 -6.11 19.50
C SER A 176 -5.88 -5.07 18.68
N PRO A 177 -7.15 -4.81 19.02
CA PRO A 177 -7.92 -3.73 18.38
C PRO A 177 -7.23 -2.37 18.51
N ALA A 178 -6.60 -2.11 19.65
CA ALA A 178 -5.87 -0.86 19.88
C ALA A 178 -4.71 -0.69 18.90
N ALA A 179 -3.92 -1.75 18.65
CA ALA A 179 -2.84 -1.71 17.66
C ALA A 179 -3.39 -1.44 16.25
N VAL A 180 -4.48 -2.13 15.86
CA VAL A 180 -5.12 -1.90 14.56
C VAL A 180 -5.66 -0.48 14.43
N ASN A 181 -6.32 0.05 15.46
CA ASN A 181 -6.83 1.43 15.45
C ASN A 181 -5.70 2.47 15.36
N ASN A 182 -4.56 2.22 16.00
CA ASN A 182 -3.38 3.09 15.86
C ASN A 182 -2.85 3.10 14.42
N TRP A 183 -2.77 1.93 13.76
CA TRP A 183 -2.39 1.88 12.35
C TRP A 183 -3.43 2.55 11.45
N ILE A 184 -4.74 2.39 11.71
CA ILE A 184 -5.80 3.06 10.95
C ILE A 184 -5.62 4.58 11.02
N ALA A 185 -5.50 5.14 12.22
CA ALA A 185 -5.34 6.58 12.41
C ALA A 185 -4.07 7.11 11.71
N ASN A 186 -2.95 6.37 11.80
CA ASN A 186 -1.71 6.74 11.12
C ASN A 186 -1.85 6.70 9.59
N VAL A 187 -2.55 5.70 9.04
CA VAL A 187 -2.82 5.58 7.60
C VAL A 187 -3.75 6.70 7.12
N GLU A 188 -4.80 7.04 7.87
CA GLU A 188 -5.66 8.18 7.57
C GLU A 188 -4.86 9.48 7.53
N ALA A 189 -4.01 9.74 8.54
CA ALA A 189 -3.14 10.91 8.57
C ALA A 189 -2.18 10.96 7.38
N PHE A 190 -1.52 9.84 7.08
CA PHE A 190 -0.61 9.70 5.93
C PHE A 190 -1.34 10.01 4.61
N VAL A 191 -2.46 9.33 4.34
CA VAL A 191 -3.19 9.46 3.07
C VAL A 191 -3.78 10.86 2.92
N ILE A 192 -4.32 11.47 3.98
CA ILE A 192 -4.80 12.86 3.93
C ILE A 192 -3.65 13.80 3.58
N ALA A 193 -2.51 13.69 4.24
CA ALA A 193 -1.35 14.54 3.98
C ALA A 193 -0.77 14.36 2.56
N VAL A 194 -0.82 13.16 2.00
CA VAL A 194 -0.49 12.92 0.58
C VAL A 194 -1.53 13.55 -0.34
N LEU A 195 -2.83 13.33 -0.08
CA LEU A 195 -3.91 13.79 -0.96
C LEU A 195 -4.05 15.31 -0.98
N VAL A 196 -3.65 16.04 0.07
CA VAL A 196 -3.64 17.51 0.07
C VAL A 196 -2.63 18.08 -0.95
N GLN A 197 -1.58 17.33 -1.29
CA GLN A 197 -0.51 17.78 -2.19
C GLN A 197 -0.82 17.59 -3.68
N VAL A 198 -1.90 16.88 -4.03
CA VAL A 198 -2.21 16.46 -5.42
C VAL A 198 -3.42 17.09 -6.05
#